data_AF-A0A2V7KMM5-F1
#
_entry.id   AF-A0A2V7KMM5-F1
#
_cell.length_a   1.000
_cell.length_b   1.000
_cell.length_c   1.000
_cell.angle_alpha   90.00
_cell.angle_beta   90.00
_cell.angle_gamma   90.00
#
_symmetry.space_group_name_H-M   'P 1'
#
loop_
_entity.id
_entity.type
_entity.pdbx_description
1 polymer ?
#
loop_
_entity_poly.entity_id
_entity_poly.type
_entity_poly.pdbx_seq_one_letter_code
_entity_poly.pdbx_strand_id
1 'polypeptide(L)'
;NGRLVAEEEDSAARLVGSSGRQYDLLALGAHGLGRQQFSQLGGVAARVLRGVEKDVLIVRDQQPLTGGRFLVCVDGSSYSYKAMKSALELAQEFGASLYVCSAFDVEYHHVVFHNIKDVLSYQASKVFKFEEQEELHNNIIDKGLLKLCQANLKRAEVMAQQFPDVPIKTQILIGKPFQVIMQWADEIKPTLLVIGRHGAHRIEHTELGSQSENLVRLAPCNVLLTGVVGVRPEDIPWIEEDGQAGLPWAPEAEVRILRVPPFAQGIARRAVEEYVLEKAGNGSPPPTVTNKWLDEAIQKLLPTHMQLIMGIGSAEEIALAEVKAGEQMKATKVQGHDTDPEPPVPQIETKCPVTGAVSRRPRVATDPIVWTEEGWQRLQLVPLIARPLARNTVERFARNHDIWRVTTHVMDDNKQAMIEADEFDVDTMMVMFTELRAKQIRAEAEGKDALSPEMRAFIEEAKAQGITRCPIRDIEEKMEKCPVDMKTVTPGEAKRAIEKLLQ
;
A
#
# COMPACT_ATOMS: atom_id res chain seq x y z
N ASN A 1 0.27 -41.55 3.70
CA ASN A 1 0.03 -42.17 5.02
C ASN A 1 0.07 -41.10 6.12
N GLY A 2 -0.74 -40.03 6.03
CA GLY A 2 -0.62 -38.80 6.84
C GLY A 2 -0.45 -39.09 8.34
N ARG A 3 0.81 -39.13 8.77
CA ARG A 3 1.16 -39.36 10.17
C ARG A 3 1.08 -38.01 10.86
N LEU A 4 0.22 -37.91 11.88
CA LEU A 4 0.27 -36.79 12.81
C LEU A 4 1.61 -36.87 13.56
N VAL A 5 2.46 -35.89 13.33
CA VAL A 5 3.75 -35.78 14.01
C VAL A 5 3.62 -34.68 15.06
N ALA A 6 3.49 -35.07 16.32
CA ALA A 6 3.67 -34.14 17.43
C ALA A 6 5.18 -33.94 17.65
N GLU A 7 5.63 -32.69 17.58
CA GLU A 7 6.98 -32.30 17.96
C GLU A 7 6.94 -31.67 19.34
N GLU A 8 7.10 -32.49 20.38
CA GLU A 8 7.58 -32.01 21.68
C GLU A 8 9.10 -32.14 21.66
N GLU A 9 9.82 -31.04 21.46
CA GLU A 9 11.23 -30.97 21.78
C GLU A 9 11.52 -29.70 22.60
N ASP A 10 12.42 -29.87 23.56
CA ASP A 10 12.83 -28.94 24.61
C ASP A 10 12.79 -27.45 24.22
N SER A 11 12.22 -26.66 25.13
CA SER A 11 11.99 -25.21 25.03
C SER A 11 13.23 -24.36 24.69
N ALA A 12 14.43 -24.92 24.78
CA ALA A 12 15.68 -24.19 24.66
C ALA A 12 16.30 -24.12 23.26
N ALA A 13 15.95 -24.93 22.25
CA ALA A 13 16.81 -24.98 21.05
C ALA A 13 16.22 -25.31 19.67
N ARG A 14 14.97 -25.79 19.52
CA ARG A 14 14.45 -26.14 18.17
C ARG A 14 13.13 -25.47 17.83
N LEU A 15 13.09 -24.86 16.66
CA LEU A 15 11.86 -24.36 16.04
C LEU A 15 11.01 -25.55 15.60
N VAL A 16 9.71 -25.50 15.88
CA VAL A 16 8.77 -26.51 15.39
C VAL A 16 8.87 -26.57 13.86
N GLY A 17 8.97 -27.79 13.31
CA GLY A 17 9.14 -28.02 11.88
C GLY A 17 10.60 -28.05 11.41
N SER A 18 11.59 -27.86 12.28
CA SER A 18 13.03 -27.92 11.95
C SER A 18 13.68 -29.29 12.23
N SER A 19 12.89 -30.32 12.54
CA SER A 19 13.38 -31.66 12.94
C SER A 19 13.92 -32.52 11.78
N GLY A 20 13.84 -32.03 10.54
CA GLY A 20 14.19 -32.78 9.33
C GLY A 20 13.16 -33.84 8.92
N ARG A 21 12.06 -33.99 9.68
CA ARG A 21 10.94 -34.86 9.30
C ARG A 21 10.21 -34.31 8.07
N GLN A 22 9.71 -35.20 7.22
CA GLN A 22 8.87 -34.81 6.10
C GLN A 22 7.42 -34.64 6.56
N TYR A 23 6.86 -33.46 6.30
CA TYR A 23 5.48 -33.07 6.53
C TYR A 23 5.02 -32.14 5.41
N ASP A 24 3.73 -32.10 5.11
CA ASP A 24 3.17 -31.22 4.09
C ASP A 24 2.46 -30.01 4.71
N LEU A 25 1.96 -30.15 5.95
CA LEU A 25 1.27 -29.14 6.73
C LEU A 25 1.80 -29.14 8.17
N LEU A 26 2.05 -27.96 8.71
CA LEU A 26 2.32 -27.75 10.13
C LEU A 26 1.08 -27.14 10.82
N ALA A 27 0.52 -27.79 11.83
CA ALA A 27 -0.55 -27.23 12.64
C ALA A 27 -0.02 -26.79 14.02
N LEU A 28 -0.31 -25.56 14.43
CA LEU A 28 0.06 -25.04 15.75
C LEU A 28 -1.01 -24.11 16.32
N GLY A 29 -1.08 -24.05 17.65
CA GLY A 29 -1.92 -23.07 18.34
C GLY A 29 -1.36 -21.65 18.22
N ALA A 30 -2.26 -20.67 18.09
CA ALA A 30 -1.87 -19.26 18.01
C ALA A 30 -1.31 -18.71 19.32
N HIS A 31 -1.64 -19.33 20.46
CA HIS A 31 -1.23 -18.88 21.79
C HIS A 31 -0.72 -20.05 22.63
N GLY A 32 0.23 -19.74 23.52
CA GLY A 32 0.72 -20.66 24.55
C GLY A 32 0.28 -20.24 25.97
N LEU A 33 0.91 -20.83 26.98
CA LEU A 33 0.59 -20.60 28.40
C LEU A 33 0.65 -19.12 28.84
N GLY A 34 1.46 -18.31 28.17
CA GLY A 34 1.62 -16.87 28.48
C GLY A 34 0.56 -15.95 27.87
N ARG A 35 -0.58 -16.46 27.39
CA ARG A 35 -1.63 -15.64 26.77
C ARG A 35 -2.21 -14.63 27.77
N GLN A 36 -2.23 -13.37 27.38
CA GLN A 36 -2.93 -12.27 28.08
C GLN A 36 -4.12 -11.77 27.25
N GLN A 37 -4.95 -10.91 27.86
CA GLN A 37 -6.19 -10.40 27.26
C GLN A 37 -6.00 -9.74 25.88
N PHE A 38 -4.84 -9.09 25.65
CA PHE A 38 -4.52 -8.38 24.40
C PHE A 38 -3.42 -9.07 23.58
N SER A 39 -3.07 -10.33 23.90
CA SER A 39 -2.09 -11.06 23.10
C SER A 39 -2.64 -11.35 21.71
N GLN A 40 -1.96 -10.85 20.67
CA GLN A 40 -2.34 -11.06 19.26
C GLN A 40 -1.89 -12.42 18.73
N LEU A 41 -0.63 -12.79 19.01
CA LEU A 41 -0.02 -14.05 18.59
C LEU A 41 1.09 -14.42 19.59
N GLY A 42 1.24 -15.71 19.89
CA GLY A 42 2.30 -16.21 20.77
C GLY A 42 3.69 -16.09 20.15
N GLY A 43 4.71 -15.80 20.97
CA GLY A 43 6.08 -15.62 20.48
C GLY A 43 6.69 -16.86 19.81
N VAL A 44 6.29 -18.07 20.23
CA VAL A 44 6.69 -19.31 19.54
C VAL A 44 6.06 -19.36 18.14
N ALA A 45 4.76 -19.13 18.02
CA ALA A 45 4.08 -19.11 16.73
C ALA A 45 4.68 -18.05 15.79
N ALA A 46 4.92 -16.83 16.28
CA ALA A 46 5.55 -15.76 15.49
C ALA A 46 6.95 -16.15 14.94
N ARG A 47 7.79 -16.82 15.75
CA ARG A 47 9.12 -17.28 15.32
C ARG A 47 9.02 -18.44 14.32
N VAL A 48 8.14 -19.41 14.57
CA VAL A 48 7.91 -20.55 13.66
C VAL A 48 7.47 -20.06 12.27
N LEU A 49 6.55 -19.11 12.25
CA LEU A 49 6.04 -18.57 10.99
C LEU A 49 7.11 -17.88 10.16
N ARG A 50 8.22 -17.40 10.72
CA ARG A 50 9.33 -16.81 9.95
C ARG A 50 10.25 -17.84 9.31
N GLY A 51 10.42 -19.02 9.93
CA GLY A 51 11.33 -20.05 9.44
C GLY A 51 10.68 -21.17 8.61
N VAL A 52 9.36 -21.40 8.74
CA VAL A 52 8.69 -22.53 8.07
C VAL A 52 8.20 -22.12 6.68
N GLU A 53 8.75 -22.75 5.65
CA GLU A 53 8.41 -22.51 4.23
C GLU A 53 7.24 -23.33 3.70
N LYS A 54 6.73 -24.29 4.49
CA LYS A 54 5.58 -25.14 4.14
C LYS A 54 4.27 -24.52 4.61
N ASP A 55 3.15 -25.15 4.26
CA ASP A 55 1.83 -24.67 4.67
C ASP A 55 1.69 -24.77 6.19
N VAL A 56 1.13 -23.73 6.81
CA VAL A 56 0.99 -23.62 8.26
C VAL A 56 -0.46 -23.30 8.62
N LEU A 57 -1.10 -24.19 9.39
CA LEU A 57 -2.41 -23.97 9.99
C LEU A 57 -2.25 -23.44 11.41
N ILE A 58 -2.74 -22.24 11.63
CA ILE A 58 -2.73 -21.53 12.91
C ILE A 58 -4.11 -21.67 13.53
N VAL A 59 -4.19 -22.45 14.61
CA VAL A 59 -5.44 -22.73 15.33
C VAL A 59 -5.64 -21.65 16.40
N ARG A 60 -6.64 -20.78 16.20
CA ARG A 60 -6.99 -19.65 17.09
C ARG A 60 -8.17 -19.97 17.99
N ASP A 61 -9.15 -20.69 17.46
CA ASP A 61 -10.38 -21.04 18.15
C ASP A 61 -10.74 -22.52 17.97
N GLN A 62 -11.87 -22.91 18.55
CA GLN A 62 -12.41 -24.27 18.49
C GLN A 62 -13.58 -24.37 17.49
N GLN A 63 -13.76 -23.37 16.60
CA GLN A 63 -14.87 -23.41 15.66
C GLN A 63 -14.64 -24.54 14.64
N PRO A 64 -15.66 -25.37 14.37
CA PRO A 64 -15.52 -26.44 13.38
C PRO A 64 -15.34 -25.84 11.99
N LEU A 65 -14.45 -26.45 11.20
CA LEU A 65 -14.27 -26.10 9.80
C LEU A 65 -15.43 -26.62 8.92
N THR A 66 -16.06 -27.73 9.32
CA THR A 66 -17.19 -28.35 8.62
C THR A 66 -18.39 -27.42 8.51
N GLY A 67 -18.91 -27.24 7.29
CA GLY A 67 -20.03 -26.32 7.01
C GLY A 67 -19.69 -24.85 7.25
N GLY A 68 -18.41 -24.53 7.43
CA GLY A 68 -17.94 -23.19 7.77
C GLY A 68 -17.97 -22.20 6.61
N ARG A 69 -17.43 -21.01 6.88
CA ARG A 69 -17.20 -19.96 5.89
C ARG A 69 -15.70 -19.75 5.79
N PHE A 70 -15.12 -20.00 4.63
CA PHE A 70 -13.69 -19.80 4.40
C PHE A 70 -13.49 -18.50 3.65
N LEU A 71 -12.51 -17.70 4.06
CA LEU A 71 -12.14 -16.45 3.43
C LEU A 71 -10.77 -16.62 2.76
N VAL A 72 -10.62 -16.23 1.50
CA VAL A 72 -9.37 -16.29 0.74
C VAL A 72 -9.04 -14.93 0.17
N CYS A 73 -7.77 -14.55 0.25
CA CYS A 73 -7.28 -13.32 -0.38
C CYS A 73 -6.49 -13.66 -1.66
N VAL A 74 -6.87 -13.04 -2.77
CA VAL A 74 -6.18 -13.15 -4.06
C VAL A 74 -5.59 -11.81 -4.49
N ASP A 75 -4.33 -11.81 -4.93
CA ASP A 75 -3.62 -10.59 -5.35
C ASP A 75 -3.02 -10.72 -6.76
N GLY A 76 -3.26 -11.84 -7.45
CA GLY A 76 -2.75 -12.12 -8.78
C GLY A 76 -1.41 -12.86 -8.79
N SER A 77 -0.78 -13.06 -7.64
CA SER A 77 0.43 -13.87 -7.52
C SER A 77 0.12 -15.37 -7.55
N SER A 78 1.10 -16.17 -7.98
CA SER A 78 1.04 -17.63 -7.88
C SER A 78 0.87 -18.13 -6.44
N TYR A 79 1.41 -17.41 -5.44
CA TYR A 79 1.18 -17.69 -4.02
C TYR A 79 -0.31 -17.60 -3.65
N SER A 80 -0.99 -16.57 -4.13
CA SER A 80 -2.40 -16.36 -3.85
C SER A 80 -3.30 -17.39 -4.55
N TYR A 81 -2.94 -17.84 -5.76
CA TYR A 81 -3.66 -18.93 -6.44
C TYR A 81 -3.37 -20.30 -5.83
N LYS A 82 -2.16 -20.54 -5.30
CA LYS A 82 -1.93 -21.71 -4.43
C LYS A 82 -2.86 -21.68 -3.22
N ALA A 83 -2.99 -20.53 -2.55
CA ALA A 83 -3.92 -20.34 -1.43
C ALA A 83 -5.38 -20.59 -1.85
N MET A 84 -5.79 -20.07 -3.01
CA MET A 84 -7.11 -20.32 -3.59
C MET A 84 -7.36 -21.81 -3.83
N LYS A 85 -6.41 -22.53 -4.42
CA LYS A 85 -6.51 -23.97 -4.65
C LYS A 85 -6.71 -24.75 -3.34
N SER A 86 -5.84 -24.51 -2.35
CA SER A 86 -5.96 -25.16 -1.04
C SER A 86 -7.30 -24.86 -0.37
N ALA A 87 -7.80 -23.63 -0.51
CA ALA A 87 -9.08 -23.25 0.05
C ALA A 87 -10.27 -23.93 -0.64
N LEU A 88 -10.23 -24.10 -1.97
CA LEU A 88 -11.24 -24.84 -2.72
C LEU A 88 -11.26 -26.33 -2.34
N GLU A 89 -10.09 -26.96 -2.29
CA GLU A 89 -9.94 -28.37 -1.87
C GLU A 89 -10.48 -28.59 -0.45
N LEU A 90 -10.12 -27.70 0.49
CA LEU A 90 -10.65 -27.73 1.85
C LEU A 90 -12.15 -27.45 1.89
N ALA A 91 -12.64 -26.46 1.13
CA ALA A 91 -14.06 -26.12 1.15
C ALA A 91 -14.92 -27.27 0.63
N GLN A 92 -14.46 -28.00 -0.38
CA GLN A 92 -15.13 -29.21 -0.86
C GLN A 92 -15.14 -30.31 0.20
N GLU A 93 -13.99 -30.62 0.80
CA GLU A 93 -13.88 -31.69 1.80
C GLU A 93 -14.70 -31.39 3.07
N PHE A 94 -14.73 -30.13 3.50
CA PHE A 94 -15.45 -29.71 4.70
C PHE A 94 -16.89 -29.24 4.43
N GLY A 95 -17.35 -29.24 3.17
CA GLY A 95 -18.67 -28.71 2.79
C GLY A 95 -18.86 -27.23 3.17
N ALA A 96 -17.79 -26.44 3.10
CA ALA A 96 -17.78 -25.03 3.46
C ALA A 96 -18.11 -24.12 2.26
N SER A 97 -18.51 -22.88 2.56
CA SER A 97 -18.68 -21.82 1.55
C SER A 97 -17.42 -20.96 1.46
N LEU A 98 -17.08 -20.53 0.24
CA LEU A 98 -15.86 -19.80 -0.05
C LEU A 98 -16.12 -18.33 -0.37
N TYR A 99 -15.51 -17.45 0.41
CA TYR A 99 -15.52 -16.00 0.22
C TYR A 99 -14.15 -15.60 -0.29
N VAL A 100 -14.09 -14.91 -1.42
CA VAL A 100 -12.83 -14.54 -2.08
C VAL A 100 -12.77 -13.04 -2.24
N CYS A 101 -11.68 -12.43 -1.80
CA CYS A 101 -11.45 -11.00 -2.01
C CYS A 101 -10.13 -10.68 -2.68
N SER A 102 -10.17 -9.59 -3.46
CA SER A 102 -8.98 -8.86 -3.91
C SER A 102 -9.08 -7.45 -3.34
N ALA A 103 -7.99 -6.93 -2.77
CA ALA A 103 -7.97 -5.64 -2.10
C ALA A 103 -6.89 -4.73 -2.69
N PHE A 104 -7.17 -3.43 -2.77
CA PHE A 104 -6.21 -2.42 -3.21
C PHE A 104 -6.36 -1.11 -2.43
N ASP A 105 -5.24 -0.40 -2.26
CA ASP A 105 -5.17 0.85 -1.52
C ASP A 105 -5.18 2.06 -2.47
N VAL A 106 -6.25 2.84 -2.42
CA VAL A 106 -6.38 4.11 -3.17
C VAL A 106 -5.54 5.21 -2.52
N GLU A 107 -5.44 5.21 -1.19
CA GLU A 107 -4.83 6.30 -0.42
C GLU A 107 -3.30 6.23 -0.43
N TYR A 108 -2.72 5.03 -0.51
CA TYR A 108 -1.28 4.84 -0.69
C TYR A 108 -0.73 5.64 -1.89
N HIS A 109 -1.47 5.62 -3.00
CA HIS A 109 -1.15 6.41 -4.17
C HIS A 109 -1.18 7.92 -3.83
N HIS A 110 -2.28 8.41 -3.27
CA HIS A 110 -2.42 9.84 -2.94
C HIS A 110 -1.35 10.36 -1.97
N VAL A 111 -0.93 9.59 -0.98
CA VAL A 111 0.08 10.00 0.02
C VAL A 111 1.47 10.11 -0.61
N VAL A 112 1.86 9.15 -1.45
CA VAL A 112 3.12 9.23 -2.21
C VAL A 112 3.14 10.46 -3.11
N PHE A 113 2.01 10.82 -3.74
CA PHE A 113 1.91 12.01 -4.59
C PHE A 113 1.82 13.34 -3.83
N HIS A 114 1.08 13.41 -2.72
CA HIS A 114 0.97 14.62 -1.89
C HIS A 114 2.31 15.01 -1.25
N ASN A 115 3.10 14.02 -0.84
CA ASN A 115 4.45 14.26 -0.32
C ASN A 115 5.39 14.94 -1.35
N ILE A 116 5.04 14.90 -2.65
CA ILE A 116 5.78 15.56 -3.73
C ILE A 116 5.25 16.98 -4.01
N LYS A 117 3.93 17.21 -3.82
CA LYS A 117 3.24 18.49 -4.06
C LYS A 117 3.72 19.61 -3.14
N ASP A 118 3.96 19.30 -1.86
CA ASP A 118 4.38 20.28 -0.84
C ASP A 118 5.85 20.70 -0.92
N VAL A 119 6.55 20.29 -1.97
CA VAL A 119 7.98 20.51 -2.13
C VAL A 119 8.31 21.48 -3.27
N LEU A 120 7.31 21.83 -4.08
CA LEU A 120 7.43 22.81 -5.16
C LEU A 120 7.21 24.23 -4.63
N SER A 121 7.96 25.20 -5.16
CA SER A 121 7.79 26.61 -4.78
C SER A 121 6.42 27.14 -5.23
N TYR A 122 5.89 28.12 -4.48
CA TYR A 122 4.60 28.80 -4.78
C TYR A 122 4.48 29.33 -6.23
N GLN A 123 5.61 29.62 -6.89
CA GLN A 123 5.65 30.05 -8.29
C GLN A 123 5.57 28.88 -9.29
N ALA A 124 6.01 27.67 -8.91
CA ALA A 124 5.79 26.45 -9.68
C ALA A 124 4.33 25.96 -9.55
N SER A 125 3.66 26.20 -8.42
CA SER A 125 2.24 25.85 -8.26
C SER A 125 1.28 26.63 -9.17
N LYS A 126 1.68 27.80 -9.69
CA LYS A 126 0.82 28.66 -10.56
C LYS A 126 0.95 28.41 -12.05
N VAL A 127 2.01 27.74 -12.51
CA VAL A 127 2.28 27.51 -13.95
C VAL A 127 1.75 26.16 -14.42
N PHE A 128 1.48 25.24 -13.49
CA PHE A 128 1.08 23.86 -13.77
C PHE A 128 -0.39 23.68 -13.39
N LYS A 129 -1.20 23.13 -14.32
CA LYS A 129 -2.61 22.79 -14.08
C LYS A 129 -2.70 21.49 -13.28
N PHE A 130 -2.39 21.57 -11.99
CA PHE A 130 -2.31 20.38 -11.12
C PHE A 130 -3.65 19.70 -10.89
N GLU A 131 -4.74 20.43 -10.66
CA GLU A 131 -6.02 19.82 -10.23
C GLU A 131 -6.63 18.87 -11.29
N GLU A 132 -6.80 19.33 -12.54
CA GLU A 132 -7.40 18.51 -13.61
C GLU A 132 -6.53 17.28 -14.00
N GLN A 133 -5.20 17.40 -13.93
CA GLN A 133 -4.29 16.28 -14.24
C GLN A 133 -4.14 15.30 -13.08
N GLU A 134 -4.18 15.78 -11.84
CA GLU A 134 -4.14 14.97 -10.63
C GLU A 134 -5.43 14.15 -10.49
N GLU A 135 -6.60 14.74 -10.76
CA GLU A 135 -7.88 14.03 -10.83
C GLU A 135 -7.89 12.96 -11.92
N LEU A 136 -7.41 13.29 -13.12
CA LEU A 136 -7.33 12.32 -14.22
C LEU A 136 -6.36 11.16 -13.91
N HIS A 137 -5.23 11.45 -13.28
CA HIS A 137 -4.25 10.47 -12.85
C HIS A 137 -4.83 9.51 -11.79
N ASN A 138 -5.48 10.05 -10.76
CA ASN A 138 -6.13 9.28 -9.70
C ASN A 138 -7.23 8.37 -10.29
N ASN A 139 -8.10 8.94 -11.15
CA ASN A 139 -9.18 8.19 -11.79
C ASN A 139 -8.68 7.02 -12.64
N ILE A 140 -7.53 7.15 -13.29
CA ILE A 140 -6.99 6.10 -14.17
C ILE A 140 -6.29 5.01 -13.37
N ILE A 141 -5.64 5.38 -12.27
CA ILE A 141 -4.98 4.41 -11.39
C ILE A 141 -6.01 3.63 -10.60
N ASP A 142 -7.06 4.28 -10.09
CA ASP A 142 -8.16 3.59 -9.42
C ASP A 142 -8.89 2.64 -10.37
N LYS A 143 -9.16 3.07 -11.61
CA LYS A 143 -9.71 2.19 -12.66
C LYS A 143 -8.77 1.04 -13.01
N GLY A 144 -7.46 1.28 -13.08
CA GLY A 144 -6.45 0.27 -13.37
C GLY A 144 -6.34 -0.79 -12.27
N LEU A 145 -6.26 -0.35 -11.01
CA LEU A 145 -6.22 -1.23 -9.83
C LEU A 145 -7.52 -2.02 -9.68
N LEU A 146 -8.66 -1.39 -9.97
CA LEU A 146 -9.94 -2.06 -9.97
C LEU A 146 -10.00 -3.17 -11.03
N LYS A 147 -9.61 -2.88 -12.27
CA LYS A 147 -9.52 -3.88 -13.35
C LYS A 147 -8.58 -5.03 -13.00
N LEU A 148 -7.45 -4.74 -12.36
CA LEU A 148 -6.52 -5.76 -11.89
C LEU A 148 -7.18 -6.68 -10.85
N CYS A 149 -7.88 -6.11 -9.86
CA CYS A 149 -8.62 -6.88 -8.87
C CYS A 149 -9.75 -7.70 -9.50
N GLN A 150 -10.46 -7.15 -10.49
CA GLN A 150 -11.46 -7.88 -11.27
C GLN A 150 -10.84 -9.08 -11.98
N ALA A 151 -9.70 -8.90 -12.66
CA ALA A 151 -8.98 -9.99 -13.32
C ALA A 151 -8.52 -11.06 -12.32
N ASN A 152 -8.08 -10.67 -11.11
CA ASN A 152 -7.69 -11.62 -10.07
C ASN A 152 -8.87 -12.48 -9.60
N LEU A 153 -10.02 -11.84 -9.35
CA LEU A 153 -11.24 -12.55 -8.99
C LEU A 153 -11.74 -13.43 -10.14
N LYS A 154 -11.61 -12.98 -11.38
CA LYS A 154 -12.00 -13.78 -12.55
C LYS A 154 -11.21 -15.07 -12.67
N ARG A 155 -9.89 -15.00 -12.44
CA ARG A 155 -9.03 -16.20 -12.37
C ARG A 155 -9.45 -17.13 -11.24
N ALA A 156 -9.79 -16.59 -10.07
CA ALA A 156 -10.31 -17.37 -8.95
C ALA A 156 -11.65 -18.06 -9.29
N GLU A 157 -12.55 -17.39 -10.02
CA GLU A 157 -13.80 -17.98 -10.52
C GLU A 157 -13.53 -19.12 -11.51
N VAL A 158 -12.57 -18.97 -12.42
CA VAL A 158 -12.16 -20.05 -13.34
C VAL A 158 -11.66 -21.27 -12.58
N MET A 159 -10.87 -21.09 -11.51
CA MET A 159 -10.46 -22.22 -10.65
C MET A 159 -11.66 -22.88 -9.98
N ALA A 160 -12.61 -22.09 -9.50
CA ALA A 160 -13.80 -22.58 -8.80
C ALA A 160 -14.72 -23.43 -9.72
N GLN A 161 -14.65 -23.28 -11.05
CA GLN A 161 -15.41 -24.14 -11.98
C GLN A 161 -15.05 -25.63 -11.85
N GLN A 162 -13.84 -25.95 -11.36
CA GLN A 162 -13.43 -27.33 -11.09
C GLN A 162 -14.03 -27.91 -9.79
N PHE A 163 -14.69 -27.07 -9.00
CA PHE A 163 -15.29 -27.39 -7.69
C PHE A 163 -16.76 -26.94 -7.65
N PRO A 164 -17.64 -27.54 -8.47
CA PRO A 164 -19.02 -27.07 -8.67
C PRO A 164 -19.88 -27.09 -7.40
N ASP A 165 -19.52 -27.91 -6.41
CA ASP A 165 -20.25 -28.05 -5.14
C ASP A 165 -19.86 -27.00 -4.10
N VAL A 166 -18.84 -26.16 -4.36
CA VAL A 166 -18.36 -25.14 -3.43
C VAL A 166 -19.04 -23.80 -3.74
N PRO A 167 -19.92 -23.28 -2.86
CA PRO A 167 -20.53 -21.97 -3.08
C PRO A 167 -19.48 -20.87 -2.95
N ILE A 168 -19.26 -20.09 -4.02
CA ILE A 168 -18.30 -18.99 -4.04
C ILE A 168 -18.98 -17.62 -4.03
N LYS A 169 -18.44 -16.69 -3.24
CA LYS A 169 -18.79 -15.27 -3.27
C LYS A 169 -17.53 -14.43 -3.40
N THR A 170 -17.45 -13.61 -4.44
CA THR A 170 -16.31 -12.73 -4.71
C THR A 170 -16.60 -11.29 -4.28
N GLN A 171 -15.59 -10.56 -3.82
CA GLN A 171 -15.72 -9.15 -3.47
C GLN A 171 -14.41 -8.37 -3.66
N ILE A 172 -14.48 -7.19 -4.26
CA ILE A 172 -13.35 -6.25 -4.29
C ILE A 172 -13.43 -5.35 -3.07
N LEU A 173 -12.30 -5.16 -2.39
CA LEU A 173 -12.18 -4.33 -1.19
C LEU A 173 -11.29 -3.12 -1.47
N ILE A 174 -11.76 -1.92 -1.10
CA ILE A 174 -11.08 -0.66 -1.38
C ILE A 174 -10.58 -0.07 -0.07
N GLY A 175 -9.26 0.11 0.05
CA GLY A 175 -8.56 0.63 1.22
C GLY A 175 -7.33 -0.20 1.56
N LYS A 176 -6.65 0.13 2.67
CA LYS A 176 -5.43 -0.59 3.09
C LYS A 176 -5.72 -2.10 3.25
N PRO A 177 -5.07 -3.00 2.48
CA PRO A 177 -5.54 -4.37 2.28
C PRO A 177 -5.85 -5.14 3.57
N PHE A 178 -4.90 -5.22 4.51
CA PHE A 178 -5.15 -5.97 5.75
C PHE A 178 -6.34 -5.40 6.56
N GLN A 179 -6.57 -4.08 6.55
CA GLN A 179 -7.64 -3.46 7.33
C GLN A 179 -9.01 -3.80 6.75
N VAL A 180 -9.17 -3.66 5.43
CA VAL A 180 -10.44 -3.94 4.76
C VAL A 180 -10.75 -5.44 4.72
N ILE A 181 -9.72 -6.28 4.62
CA ILE A 181 -9.87 -7.74 4.76
C ILE A 181 -10.33 -8.09 6.18
N MET A 182 -9.74 -7.49 7.22
CA MET A 182 -10.17 -7.70 8.60
C MET A 182 -11.59 -7.22 8.86
N GLN A 183 -11.98 -6.07 8.31
CA GLN A 183 -13.35 -5.57 8.38
C GLN A 183 -14.34 -6.56 7.74
N TRP A 184 -13.99 -7.10 6.57
CA TRP A 184 -14.83 -8.09 5.90
C TRP A 184 -14.88 -9.42 6.64
N ALA A 185 -13.76 -9.84 7.25
CA ALA A 185 -13.68 -11.01 8.10
C ALA A 185 -14.59 -10.87 9.34
N ASP A 186 -14.70 -9.69 9.93
CA ASP A 186 -15.59 -9.46 11.09
C ASP A 186 -17.08 -9.62 10.74
N GLU A 187 -17.45 -9.34 9.49
CA GLU A 187 -18.83 -9.51 9.00
C GLU A 187 -19.13 -10.93 8.56
N ILE A 188 -18.23 -11.50 7.76
CA ILE A 188 -18.37 -12.88 7.32
C ILE A 188 -18.23 -13.81 8.51
N LYS A 189 -17.45 -13.47 9.53
CA LYS A 189 -17.05 -14.37 10.61
C LYS A 189 -16.61 -15.72 10.04
N PRO A 190 -15.55 -15.72 9.20
CA PRO A 190 -15.04 -16.95 8.61
C PRO A 190 -14.50 -17.86 9.71
N THR A 191 -14.60 -19.17 9.51
CA THR A 191 -13.98 -20.18 10.38
C THR A 191 -12.51 -20.41 10.01
N LEU A 192 -12.13 -20.04 8.78
CA LEU A 192 -10.77 -20.13 8.24
C LEU A 192 -10.47 -18.95 7.31
N LEU A 193 -9.35 -18.27 7.54
CA LEU A 193 -8.73 -17.34 6.60
C LEU A 193 -7.56 -18.04 5.90
N VAL A 194 -7.56 -18.07 4.57
CA VAL A 194 -6.49 -18.68 3.75
C VAL A 194 -5.76 -17.59 2.99
N ILE A 195 -4.44 -17.50 3.18
CA ILE A 195 -3.60 -16.47 2.56
C ILE A 195 -2.26 -17.04 2.12
N GLY A 196 -1.67 -16.42 1.10
CA GLY A 196 -0.29 -16.69 0.70
C GLY A 196 0.71 -16.15 1.71
N ARG A 197 1.84 -16.85 1.90
CA ARG A 197 2.98 -16.33 2.69
C ARG A 197 3.56 -15.04 2.12
N HIS A 198 3.60 -14.94 0.81
CA HIS A 198 4.01 -13.75 0.08
C HIS A 198 2.94 -13.36 -0.92
N GLY A 199 3.02 -12.12 -1.39
CA GLY A 199 2.18 -11.61 -2.48
C GLY A 199 2.99 -11.32 -3.74
N ALA A 200 2.38 -10.58 -4.66
CA ALA A 200 2.94 -10.21 -5.96
C ALA A 200 4.23 -9.38 -5.87
N HIS A 201 4.43 -8.65 -4.77
CA HIS A 201 5.56 -7.75 -4.55
C HIS A 201 6.65 -8.34 -3.64
N ARG A 202 6.84 -9.66 -3.68
CA ARG A 202 7.87 -10.31 -2.86
C ARG A 202 9.25 -9.71 -3.14
N ILE A 203 9.92 -9.27 -2.07
CA ILE A 203 11.33 -8.87 -2.10
C ILE A 203 12.18 -10.09 -1.71
N GLU A 204 13.28 -10.34 -2.42
CA GLU A 204 14.19 -11.44 -2.08
C GLU A 204 14.66 -11.34 -0.62
N HIS A 205 14.82 -12.49 0.03
CA HIS A 205 15.20 -12.61 1.44
C HIS A 205 14.19 -12.12 2.49
N THR A 206 13.00 -11.65 2.08
CA THR A 206 11.91 -11.42 3.05
C THR A 206 11.36 -12.75 3.57
N GLU A 207 11.22 -12.87 4.89
CA GLU A 207 10.74 -14.09 5.53
C GLU A 207 9.22 -14.26 5.37
N LEU A 208 8.45 -13.19 5.54
CA LEU A 208 6.98 -13.17 5.49
C LEU A 208 6.51 -11.85 4.85
N GLY A 209 5.43 -11.89 4.05
CA GLY A 209 4.84 -10.68 3.49
C GLY A 209 4.18 -9.81 4.56
N SER A 210 4.25 -8.48 4.42
CA SER A 210 3.70 -7.52 5.39
C SER A 210 2.19 -7.70 5.61
N GLN A 211 1.43 -7.88 4.53
CA GLN A 211 -0.01 -8.14 4.62
C GLN A 211 -0.30 -9.48 5.31
N SER A 212 0.48 -10.52 4.97
CA SER A 212 0.34 -11.84 5.58
C SER A 212 0.69 -11.84 7.06
N GLU A 213 1.72 -11.10 7.48
CA GLU A 213 2.09 -10.93 8.89
C GLU A 213 0.97 -10.25 9.68
N ASN A 214 0.42 -9.14 9.16
CA ASN A 214 -0.67 -8.42 9.82
C ASN A 214 -1.93 -9.28 9.94
N LEU A 215 -2.33 -9.94 8.85
CA LEU A 215 -3.50 -10.83 8.85
C LEU A 215 -3.31 -12.00 9.81
N VAL A 216 -2.16 -12.67 9.77
CA VAL A 216 -1.87 -13.78 10.68
C VAL A 216 -1.91 -13.34 12.13
N ARG A 217 -1.42 -12.13 12.47
CA ARG A 217 -1.43 -11.62 13.86
C ARG A 217 -2.83 -11.28 14.35
N LEU A 218 -3.64 -10.65 13.50
CA LEU A 218 -4.87 -9.99 13.92
C LEU A 218 -6.15 -10.78 13.62
N ALA A 219 -6.11 -11.79 12.74
CA ALA A 219 -7.28 -12.54 12.32
C ALA A 219 -8.10 -13.07 13.52
N PRO A 220 -9.45 -12.97 13.47
CA PRO A 220 -10.31 -13.42 14.56
C PRO A 220 -10.58 -14.93 14.51
N CYS A 221 -10.09 -15.63 13.48
CA CYS A 221 -10.39 -17.02 13.14
C CYS A 221 -9.12 -17.80 12.81
N ASN A 222 -9.24 -19.12 12.61
CA ASN A 222 -8.10 -19.94 12.21
C ASN A 222 -7.48 -19.42 10.90
N VAL A 223 -6.17 -19.52 10.75
CA VAL A 223 -5.47 -19.02 9.56
C VAL A 223 -4.67 -20.13 8.92
N LEU A 224 -4.88 -20.39 7.63
CA LEU A 224 -4.01 -21.21 6.81
C LEU A 224 -3.09 -20.29 6.00
N LEU A 225 -1.81 -20.30 6.36
CA LEU A 225 -0.75 -19.62 5.64
C LEU A 225 -0.13 -20.60 4.65
N THR A 226 -0.34 -20.42 3.36
CA THR A 226 0.26 -21.30 2.35
C THR A 226 1.73 -20.95 2.14
N GLY A 227 2.58 -21.97 2.17
CA GLY A 227 4.02 -21.86 2.05
C GLY A 227 4.50 -21.61 0.62
N VAL A 228 5.82 -21.51 0.46
CA VAL A 228 6.47 -21.23 -0.83
C VAL A 228 6.81 -22.47 -1.64
N VAL A 229 6.79 -23.64 -1.00
CA VAL A 229 7.09 -24.91 -1.66
C VAL A 229 6.00 -25.24 -2.68
N GLY A 230 6.42 -25.61 -3.89
CA GLY A 230 5.53 -26.05 -4.97
C GLY A 230 4.81 -24.93 -5.70
N VAL A 231 5.15 -23.66 -5.44
CA VAL A 231 4.58 -22.51 -6.15
C VAL A 231 5.26 -22.34 -7.50
N ARG A 232 4.49 -22.29 -8.58
CA ARG A 232 5.01 -22.12 -9.93
C ARG A 232 4.24 -21.06 -10.71
N PRO A 233 4.87 -20.33 -11.66
CA PRO A 233 4.17 -19.34 -12.48
C PRO A 233 2.99 -19.93 -13.27
N GLU A 234 3.08 -21.20 -13.68
CA GLU A 234 1.99 -21.92 -14.35
C GLU A 234 0.75 -22.17 -13.47
N ASP A 235 0.82 -21.93 -12.16
CA ASP A 235 -0.33 -22.03 -11.26
C ASP A 235 -1.31 -20.86 -11.44
N ILE A 236 -0.94 -19.80 -12.17
CA ILE A 236 -1.82 -18.68 -12.49
C ILE A 236 -2.82 -19.13 -13.56
N PRO A 237 -4.14 -19.15 -13.27
CA PRO A 237 -5.15 -19.55 -14.24
C PRO A 237 -5.19 -18.59 -15.42
N TRP A 238 -5.30 -19.12 -16.62
CA TRP A 238 -5.50 -18.32 -17.83
C TRP A 238 -6.95 -17.83 -17.91
N ILE A 239 -7.14 -16.57 -18.29
CA ILE A 239 -8.44 -15.98 -18.63
C ILE A 239 -8.41 -15.40 -20.06
N GLU A 240 -9.57 -15.20 -20.67
CA GLU A 240 -9.67 -14.67 -22.05
C GLU A 240 -8.94 -13.33 -22.23
N GLU A 241 -8.93 -12.50 -21.18
CA GLU A 241 -8.22 -11.23 -21.11
C GLU A 241 -6.69 -11.34 -21.12
N ASP A 242 -6.13 -12.53 -20.89
CA ASP A 242 -4.70 -12.84 -21.06
C ASP A 242 -4.36 -13.18 -22.52
N GLY A 243 -5.36 -13.63 -23.29
CA GLY A 243 -5.25 -13.98 -24.71
C GLY A 243 -5.57 -12.83 -25.67
N GLN A 244 -6.08 -11.71 -25.17
CA GLN A 244 -6.15 -10.48 -25.96
C GLN A 244 -4.72 -10.02 -26.20
N ALA A 245 -4.19 -10.34 -27.39
CA ALA A 245 -2.93 -9.78 -27.83
C ALA A 245 -3.04 -8.25 -27.68
N GLY A 246 -2.20 -7.68 -26.81
CA GLY A 246 -2.07 -6.24 -26.70
C GLY A 246 -1.80 -5.64 -28.08
N LEU A 247 -2.09 -4.35 -28.23
CA LEU A 247 -1.77 -3.68 -29.49
C LEU A 247 -0.29 -3.91 -29.83
N PRO A 248 0.08 -4.11 -31.11
CA PRO A 248 1.47 -4.25 -31.48
C PRO A 248 2.24 -2.98 -31.08
N TRP A 249 3.38 -3.10 -30.40
CA TRP A 249 4.23 -1.95 -30.05
C TRP A 249 5.35 -1.75 -31.07
N ALA A 250 5.62 -0.51 -31.44
CA ALA A 250 6.80 -0.18 -32.23
C ALA A 250 8.08 -0.39 -31.39
N PRO A 251 9.21 -0.82 -31.98
CA PRO A 251 10.46 -1.10 -31.24
C PRO A 251 10.94 0.07 -30.37
N GLU A 252 10.76 1.31 -30.84
CA GLU A 252 11.09 2.52 -30.10
C GLU A 252 10.18 2.76 -28.88
N ALA A 253 8.91 2.35 -28.96
CA ALA A 253 7.95 2.43 -27.87
C ALA A 253 8.24 1.37 -26.80
N GLU A 254 8.62 0.16 -27.22
CA GLU A 254 9.09 -0.94 -26.37
C GLU A 254 10.30 -0.55 -25.52
N VAL A 255 11.26 0.21 -26.07
CA VAL A 255 12.40 0.67 -25.28
C VAL A 255 11.99 1.75 -24.28
N ARG A 256 11.03 2.60 -24.62
CA ARG A 256 10.60 3.70 -23.74
C ARG A 256 9.80 3.23 -22.54
N ILE A 257 8.95 2.21 -22.69
CA ILE A 257 8.15 1.69 -21.57
C ILE A 257 9.04 1.09 -20.47
N LEU A 258 10.27 0.66 -20.78
CA LEU A 258 11.24 0.18 -19.80
C LEU A 258 11.72 1.26 -18.82
N ARG A 259 11.48 2.55 -19.11
CA ARG A 259 11.74 3.65 -18.17
C ARG A 259 10.74 3.67 -17.00
N VAL A 260 9.59 3.03 -17.17
CA VAL A 260 8.63 2.81 -16.08
C VAL A 260 9.20 1.70 -15.18
N PRO A 261 9.17 1.86 -13.85
CA PRO A 261 9.61 0.82 -12.93
C PRO A 261 8.94 -0.53 -13.21
N PRO A 262 9.66 -1.67 -13.11
CA PRO A 262 9.15 -2.99 -13.50
C PRO A 262 7.78 -3.35 -12.92
N PHE A 263 7.51 -3.01 -11.66
CA PHE A 263 6.24 -3.31 -10.99
C PHE A 263 5.03 -2.57 -11.60
N ALA A 264 5.24 -1.46 -12.31
CA ALA A 264 4.19 -0.64 -12.93
C ALA A 264 4.11 -0.80 -14.45
N GLN A 265 5.04 -1.54 -15.08
CA GLN A 265 5.10 -1.66 -16.55
C GLN A 265 3.84 -2.32 -17.14
N GLY A 266 3.28 -3.34 -16.49
CA GLY A 266 2.05 -3.98 -16.97
C GLY A 266 0.84 -3.04 -16.96
N ILE A 267 0.71 -2.24 -15.91
CA ILE A 267 -0.34 -1.22 -15.77
C ILE A 267 -0.15 -0.14 -16.83
N ALA A 268 1.08 0.35 -16.98
CA ALA A 268 1.41 1.39 -17.95
C ALA A 268 1.18 0.94 -19.39
N ARG A 269 1.56 -0.29 -19.77
CA ARG A 269 1.29 -0.85 -21.10
C ARG A 269 -0.21 -0.86 -21.39
N ARG A 270 -1.01 -1.41 -20.47
CA ARG A 270 -2.45 -1.55 -20.64
C ARG A 270 -3.16 -0.19 -20.73
N ALA A 271 -2.73 0.79 -19.92
CA ALA A 271 -3.27 2.15 -19.98
C ALA A 271 -2.96 2.83 -21.33
N VAL A 272 -1.75 2.65 -21.87
CA VAL A 272 -1.38 3.16 -23.20
C VAL A 272 -2.20 2.46 -24.29
N GLU A 273 -2.32 1.13 -24.24
CA GLU A 273 -3.09 0.37 -25.21
C GLU A 273 -4.58 0.76 -25.23
N GLU A 274 -5.19 0.94 -24.05
CA GLU A 274 -6.57 1.43 -23.91
C GLU A 274 -6.73 2.83 -24.49
N TYR A 275 -5.78 3.75 -24.23
CA TYR A 275 -5.81 5.09 -24.79
C TYR A 275 -5.73 5.09 -26.32
N VAL A 276 -4.87 4.23 -26.88
CA VAL A 276 -4.74 4.08 -28.34
C VAL A 276 -6.02 3.50 -28.94
N LEU A 277 -6.62 2.48 -28.30
CA LEU A 277 -7.90 1.92 -28.75
C LEU A 277 -9.03 2.97 -28.71
N GLU A 278 -9.12 3.77 -27.64
CA GLU A 278 -10.12 4.84 -27.49
C GLU A 278 -9.99 5.89 -28.60
N LYS A 279 -8.76 6.25 -28.98
CA LYS A 279 -8.49 7.32 -29.95
C LYS A 279 -8.44 6.89 -31.40
N ALA A 280 -7.91 5.71 -31.68
CA ALA A 280 -7.79 5.18 -33.03
C ALA A 280 -9.05 4.40 -33.48
N GLY A 281 -9.89 3.98 -32.53
CA GLY A 281 -11.07 3.16 -32.78
C GLY A 281 -10.72 1.68 -33.06
N ASN A 282 -11.73 0.81 -33.03
CA ASN A 282 -11.58 -0.62 -33.32
C ASN A 282 -11.44 -0.90 -34.83
N GLY A 283 -10.42 -0.33 -35.46
CA GLY A 283 -10.05 -0.60 -36.85
C GLY A 283 -9.27 -1.91 -37.00
N SER A 284 -9.30 -2.49 -38.21
CA SER A 284 -8.48 -3.64 -38.58
C SER A 284 -7.58 -3.25 -39.77
N PRO A 285 -6.24 -3.33 -39.68
CA PRO A 285 -5.46 -3.94 -38.59
C PRO A 285 -5.47 -3.11 -37.28
N PRO A 286 -5.24 -3.75 -36.12
CA PRO A 286 -5.19 -3.07 -34.84
C PRO A 286 -4.09 -2.00 -34.83
N PRO A 287 -4.33 -0.84 -34.22
CA PRO A 287 -3.39 0.28 -34.22
C PRO A 287 -2.09 -0.09 -33.51
N THR A 288 -0.94 0.22 -34.09
CA THR A 288 0.36 0.04 -33.44
C THR A 288 0.62 1.14 -32.42
N VAL A 289 1.06 0.80 -31.20
CA VAL A 289 1.53 1.76 -30.20
C VAL A 289 2.86 2.34 -30.67
N THR A 290 2.88 3.66 -30.89
CA THR A 290 4.06 4.41 -31.36
C THR A 290 4.53 5.38 -30.28
N ASN A 291 5.70 5.99 -30.47
CA ASN A 291 6.17 7.07 -29.59
C ASN A 291 5.17 8.22 -29.47
N LYS A 292 4.47 8.56 -30.56
CA LYS A 292 3.43 9.59 -30.54
C LYS A 292 2.30 9.22 -29.57
N TRP A 293 1.83 7.98 -29.63
CA TRP A 293 0.80 7.48 -28.72
C TRP A 293 1.26 7.44 -27.27
N LEU A 294 2.50 7.03 -27.05
CA LEU A 294 3.14 7.12 -25.74
C LEU A 294 3.22 8.55 -25.24
N ASP A 295 3.64 9.51 -26.06
CA ASP A 295 3.77 10.91 -25.67
C ASP A 295 2.40 11.51 -25.30
N GLU A 296 1.37 11.25 -26.11
CA GLU A 296 0.00 11.69 -25.83
C GLU A 296 -0.58 11.02 -24.58
N ALA A 297 -0.35 9.72 -24.40
CA ALA A 297 -0.76 8.99 -23.20
C ALA A 297 0.00 9.53 -21.97
N ILE A 298 1.32 9.68 -22.03
CA ILE A 298 2.13 10.18 -20.91
C ILE A 298 1.75 11.62 -20.54
N GLN A 299 1.56 12.51 -21.52
CA GLN A 299 1.13 13.89 -21.27
C GLN A 299 -0.22 13.98 -20.56
N LYS A 300 -1.11 13.04 -20.87
CA LYS A 300 -2.45 12.97 -20.28
C LYS A 300 -2.43 12.24 -18.93
N LEU A 301 -1.67 11.17 -18.80
CA LEU A 301 -1.70 10.23 -17.67
C LEU A 301 -0.76 10.60 -16.52
N LEU A 302 0.38 11.25 -16.79
CA LEU A 302 1.38 11.54 -15.77
C LEU A 302 1.44 13.04 -15.46
N PRO A 303 1.63 13.45 -14.20
CA PRO A 303 1.92 14.84 -13.86
C PRO A 303 3.24 15.31 -14.50
N THR A 304 3.30 16.57 -14.94
CA THR A 304 4.46 17.12 -15.68
C THR A 304 5.80 16.99 -14.93
N HIS A 305 5.81 17.08 -13.59
CA HIS A 305 7.05 16.91 -12.81
C HIS A 305 7.58 15.47 -12.86
N MET A 306 6.70 14.47 -12.86
CA MET A 306 7.08 13.05 -13.01
C MET A 306 7.58 12.76 -14.42
N GLN A 307 6.96 13.35 -15.43
CA GLN A 307 7.43 13.26 -16.82
C GLN A 307 8.89 13.73 -16.93
N LEU A 308 9.21 14.91 -16.39
CA LEU A 308 10.56 15.48 -16.43
C LEU A 308 11.58 14.65 -15.64
N ILE A 309 11.22 14.13 -14.46
CA ILE A 309 12.09 13.25 -13.66
C ILE A 309 12.43 11.95 -14.42
N MET A 310 11.48 11.44 -15.20
CA MET A 310 11.66 10.25 -16.04
C MET A 310 12.36 10.57 -17.38
N GLY A 311 12.79 11.82 -17.60
CA GLY A 311 13.43 12.27 -18.84
C GLY A 311 12.48 12.27 -20.03
N ILE A 312 11.20 12.54 -19.77
CA ILE A 312 10.11 12.61 -20.74
C ILE A 312 9.66 14.07 -20.83
N GLY A 313 10.05 14.73 -21.92
CA GLY A 313 9.83 16.16 -22.17
C GLY A 313 10.69 16.59 -23.35
N SER A 314 10.43 17.77 -23.91
CA SER A 314 11.32 18.35 -24.91
C SER A 314 12.69 18.64 -24.32
N ALA A 315 13.73 18.66 -25.17
CA ALA A 315 15.08 18.99 -24.73
C ALA A 315 15.16 20.37 -24.04
N GLU A 316 14.33 21.32 -24.49
CA GLU A 316 14.22 22.66 -23.89
C GLU A 316 13.59 22.61 -22.49
N GLU A 317 12.52 21.83 -22.30
CA GLU A 317 11.84 21.68 -21.00
C GLU A 317 12.75 20.98 -19.97
N ILE A 318 13.45 19.93 -20.39
CA ILE A 318 14.41 19.20 -19.54
C ILE A 318 15.57 20.13 -19.15
N ALA A 319 16.15 20.85 -20.11
CA ALA A 319 17.23 21.79 -19.85
C ALA A 319 16.78 22.92 -18.90
N LEU A 320 15.58 23.47 -19.10
CA LEU A 320 15.02 24.50 -18.22
C LEU A 320 14.79 23.97 -16.80
N ALA A 321 14.30 22.73 -16.67
CA ALA A 321 14.09 22.09 -15.37
C ALA A 321 15.42 21.85 -14.64
N GLU A 322 16.45 21.39 -15.35
CA GLU A 322 17.81 21.20 -14.81
C GLU A 322 18.44 22.52 -14.36
N VAL A 323 18.31 23.59 -15.15
CA VAL A 323 18.82 24.92 -14.79
C VAL A 323 18.14 25.44 -13.52
N LYS A 324 16.79 25.37 -13.46
CA LYS A 324 16.02 25.78 -12.28
C LYS A 324 16.38 24.95 -11.05
N ALA A 325 16.52 23.63 -11.20
CA ALA A 325 16.93 22.76 -10.12
C ALA A 325 18.35 23.13 -9.63
N GLY A 326 19.30 23.35 -10.54
CA GLY A 326 20.65 23.81 -10.22
C GLY A 326 20.66 25.13 -9.44
N GLU A 327 19.83 26.10 -9.83
CA GLU A 327 19.67 27.37 -9.10
C GLU A 327 19.13 27.17 -7.68
N GLN A 328 18.10 26.32 -7.51
CA GLN A 328 17.55 26.02 -6.19
C GLN A 328 18.57 25.33 -5.29
N MET A 329 19.42 24.47 -5.86
CA MET A 329 20.45 23.76 -5.10
C MET A 329 21.55 24.70 -4.58
N LYS A 330 21.82 25.84 -5.23
CA LYS A 330 22.83 26.84 -4.77
C LYS A 330 22.52 27.44 -3.40
N ALA A 331 21.25 27.45 -3.00
CA ALA A 331 20.83 27.93 -1.68
C ALA A 331 21.20 26.97 -0.53
N THR A 332 21.63 25.75 -0.84
CA THR A 332 21.96 24.73 0.16
C THR A 332 23.27 25.08 0.86
N LYS A 333 23.25 25.13 2.19
CA LYS A 333 24.45 25.39 2.99
C LYS A 333 25.13 24.07 3.31
N VAL A 334 26.37 23.90 2.83
CA VAL A 334 27.21 22.74 3.10
C VAL A 334 28.37 23.18 3.99
N GLN A 335 28.51 22.55 5.16
CA GLN A 335 29.58 22.85 6.11
C GLN A 335 29.83 21.67 7.06
N GLY A 336 31.10 21.35 7.26
CA GLY A 336 31.53 20.31 8.19
C GLY A 336 31.36 18.89 7.64
N HIS A 337 31.73 17.93 8.46
CA HIS A 337 31.75 16.51 8.15
C HIS A 337 30.87 15.72 9.12
N ASP A 338 30.44 14.53 8.72
CA ASP A 338 29.69 13.61 9.57
C ASP A 338 30.44 13.23 10.86
N THR A 339 31.77 13.24 10.81
CA THR A 339 32.63 12.91 11.95
C THR A 339 32.85 14.07 12.93
N ASP A 340 32.38 15.28 12.59
CA ASP A 340 32.56 16.44 13.45
C ASP A 340 31.71 16.30 14.74
N PRO A 341 32.29 16.53 15.93
CA PRO A 341 31.58 16.36 17.19
C PRO A 341 30.38 17.31 17.30
N GLU A 342 29.25 16.79 17.77
CA GLU A 342 28.04 17.58 18.02
C GLU A 342 28.31 18.56 19.18
N PRO A 343 28.26 19.89 18.95
CA PRO A 343 28.48 20.84 20.03
C PRO A 343 27.29 20.80 21.02
N PRO A 344 27.55 20.93 22.34
CA PRO A 344 26.49 20.86 23.36
C PRO A 344 25.45 21.98 23.23
N VAL A 345 25.81 23.11 22.59
CA VAL A 345 24.87 24.16 22.18
C VAL A 345 25.19 24.54 20.73
N PRO A 346 24.31 24.24 19.76
CA PRO A 346 24.51 24.65 18.38
C PRO A 346 24.54 26.17 18.26
N GLN A 347 25.61 26.72 17.68
CA GLN A 347 25.77 28.15 17.44
C GLN A 347 25.74 28.45 15.94
N ILE A 348 25.26 29.64 15.58
CA ILE A 348 25.32 30.18 14.23
C ILE A 348 26.06 31.52 14.24
N GLU A 349 26.94 31.69 13.25
CA GLU A 349 27.57 32.96 12.94
C GLU A 349 26.63 33.80 12.08
N THR A 350 26.22 34.95 12.60
CA THR A 350 25.46 35.94 11.85
C THR A 350 26.34 37.15 11.57
N LYS A 351 26.52 37.47 10.30
CA LYS A 351 27.20 38.69 9.88
C LYS A 351 26.20 39.84 9.85
N CYS A 352 26.48 40.92 10.58
CA CYS A 352 25.67 42.13 10.53
C CYS A 352 25.70 42.71 9.10
N PRO A 353 24.54 42.91 8.45
CA PRO A 353 24.49 43.42 7.09
C PRO A 353 24.96 44.87 6.96
N VAL A 354 25.04 45.61 8.06
CA VAL A 354 25.43 47.04 8.09
C VAL A 354 26.91 47.21 8.45
N THR A 355 27.38 46.53 9.50
CA THR A 355 28.76 46.72 10.02
C THR A 355 29.73 45.63 9.59
N GLY A 356 29.23 44.52 9.04
CA GLY A 356 30.04 43.34 8.70
C GLY A 356 30.57 42.56 9.91
N ALA A 357 30.27 43.00 11.15
CA ALA A 357 30.67 42.32 12.37
C ALA A 357 30.01 40.93 12.45
N VAL A 358 30.81 39.91 12.77
CA VAL A 358 30.34 38.54 12.95
C VAL A 358 30.04 38.32 14.43
N SER A 359 28.79 38.01 14.75
CA SER A 359 28.36 37.62 16.09
C SER A 359 27.98 36.15 16.10
N ARG A 360 28.30 35.43 17.18
CA ARG A 360 27.81 34.07 17.43
C ARG A 360 26.61 34.12 18.35
N ARG A 361 25.53 33.44 17.98
CA ARG A 361 24.37 33.22 18.85
C ARG A 361 23.93 31.76 18.80
N PRO A 362 23.22 31.27 19.83
CA PRO A 362 22.53 29.98 19.75
C PRO A 362 21.58 29.93 18.54
N ARG A 363 21.46 28.75 17.93
CA ARG A 363 20.51 28.51 16.83
C ARG A 363 19.06 28.56 17.35
N VAL A 364 18.16 29.00 16.49
CA VAL A 364 16.71 28.94 16.66
C VAL A 364 16.08 28.15 15.51
N ALA A 365 14.84 27.68 15.66
CA ALA A 365 14.16 26.83 14.67
C ALA A 365 14.04 27.44 13.26
N THR A 366 14.10 28.79 13.14
CA THR A 366 14.05 29.49 11.86
C THR A 366 15.42 29.60 11.16
N ASP A 367 16.50 29.18 11.81
CA ASP A 367 17.83 29.16 11.21
C ASP A 367 17.94 28.10 10.12
N PRO A 368 18.72 28.33 9.05
CA PRO A 368 18.82 27.41 7.93
C PRO A 368 19.49 26.10 8.37
N ILE A 369 19.05 24.99 7.78
CA ILE A 369 19.71 23.69 7.96
C ILE A 369 21.05 23.68 7.24
N VAL A 370 22.00 22.95 7.81
CA VAL A 370 23.34 22.75 7.26
C VAL A 370 23.51 21.28 6.89
N TRP A 371 24.03 21.03 5.71
CA TRP A 371 24.41 19.70 5.23
C TRP A 371 25.89 19.47 5.47
N THR A 372 26.28 18.26 5.87
CA THR A 372 27.69 17.85 5.84
C THR A 372 28.14 17.59 4.41
N GLU A 373 29.45 17.54 4.19
CA GLU A 373 30.00 17.20 2.88
C GLU A 373 29.54 15.81 2.42
N GLU A 374 29.53 14.81 3.31
CA GLU A 374 29.12 13.44 2.98
C GLU A 374 27.63 13.34 2.66
N GLY A 375 26.77 13.99 3.47
CA GLY A 375 25.33 14.07 3.21
C GLY A 375 25.02 14.78 1.89
N TRP A 376 25.76 15.85 1.58
CA TRP A 376 25.64 16.57 0.32
C TRP A 376 26.08 15.74 -0.89
N GLN A 377 27.22 15.05 -0.81
CA GLN A 377 27.69 14.14 -1.86
C GLN A 377 26.69 13.02 -2.13
N ARG A 378 26.09 12.46 -1.08
CA ARG A 378 25.05 11.44 -1.20
C ARG A 378 23.80 11.99 -1.91
N LEU A 379 23.40 13.21 -1.60
CA LEU A 379 22.30 13.90 -2.29
C LEU A 379 22.62 14.16 -3.77
N GLN A 380 23.89 14.38 -4.13
CA GLN A 380 24.29 14.57 -5.53
C GLN A 380 24.11 13.34 -6.41
N LEU A 381 24.01 12.13 -5.84
CA LEU A 381 23.68 10.91 -6.57
C LEU A 381 22.24 10.91 -7.11
N VAL A 382 21.35 11.72 -6.53
CA VAL A 382 19.98 11.91 -7.03
C VAL A 382 20.02 12.71 -8.33
N PRO A 383 19.26 12.31 -9.38
CA PRO A 383 19.14 13.07 -10.62
C PRO A 383 18.84 14.55 -10.36
N LEU A 384 19.46 15.45 -11.12
CA LEU A 384 19.44 16.90 -10.86
C LEU A 384 18.00 17.45 -10.73
N ILE A 385 17.07 16.99 -11.56
CA ILE A 385 15.65 17.40 -11.56
C ILE A 385 14.95 17.01 -10.24
N ALA A 386 15.28 15.85 -9.66
CA ALA A 386 14.67 15.35 -8.42
C ALA A 386 15.41 15.79 -7.15
N ARG A 387 16.59 16.41 -7.29
CA ARG A 387 17.46 16.74 -6.16
C ARG A 387 16.87 17.81 -5.20
N PRO A 388 16.22 18.89 -5.67
CA PRO A 388 15.57 19.84 -4.78
C PRO A 388 14.44 19.20 -3.95
N LEU A 389 13.71 18.27 -4.57
CA LEU A 389 12.66 17.48 -3.90
C LEU A 389 13.26 16.67 -2.76
N ALA A 390 14.26 15.83 -3.07
CA ALA A 390 14.95 15.01 -2.07
C ALA A 390 15.56 15.85 -0.93
N ARG A 391 16.17 17.00 -1.26
CA ARG A 391 16.74 17.92 -0.26
C ARG A 391 15.68 18.40 0.73
N ASN A 392 14.57 18.91 0.21
CA ASN A 392 13.53 19.50 1.03
C ASN A 392 12.83 18.45 1.91
N THR A 393 12.70 17.20 1.45
CA THR A 393 12.20 16.08 2.26
C THR A 393 13.09 15.83 3.47
N VAL A 394 14.40 15.70 3.28
CA VAL A 394 15.36 15.48 4.37
C VAL A 394 15.41 16.69 5.30
N GLU A 395 15.39 17.91 4.79
CA GLU A 395 15.34 19.11 5.62
C GLU A 395 14.06 19.20 6.45
N ARG A 396 12.91 18.76 5.92
CA ARG A 396 11.66 18.72 6.68
C ARG A 396 11.74 17.72 7.82
N PHE A 397 12.23 16.51 7.55
CA PHE A 397 12.49 15.51 8.59
C PHE A 397 13.40 16.08 9.67
N ALA A 398 14.52 16.69 9.28
CA ALA A 398 15.44 17.30 10.22
C ALA A 398 14.76 18.41 11.07
N ARG A 399 13.96 19.30 10.48
CA ARG A 399 13.18 20.31 11.25
C ARG A 399 12.22 19.68 12.25
N ASN A 400 11.53 18.60 11.86
CA ASN A 400 10.55 17.93 12.72
C ASN A 400 11.18 17.19 13.91
N HIS A 401 12.48 16.86 13.80
CA HIS A 401 13.25 16.18 14.84
C HIS A 401 14.26 17.10 15.54
N ASP A 402 14.12 18.42 15.39
CA ASP A 402 15.02 19.44 15.96
C ASP A 402 16.51 19.27 15.55
N ILE A 403 16.74 18.67 14.38
CA ILE A 403 18.05 18.43 13.80
C ILE A 403 18.44 19.63 12.93
N TRP A 404 19.54 20.29 13.28
CA TRP A 404 20.06 21.45 12.54
C TRP A 404 21.12 21.09 11.49
N ARG A 405 21.75 19.90 11.63
CA ARG A 405 22.83 19.38 10.78
C ARG A 405 22.42 18.05 10.16
N VAL A 406 22.31 18.02 8.83
CA VAL A 406 21.98 16.82 8.07
C VAL A 406 23.26 16.06 7.73
N THR A 407 23.41 14.89 8.33
CA THR A 407 24.48 13.89 8.08
C THR A 407 23.96 12.74 7.22
N THR A 408 24.82 11.81 6.78
CA THR A 408 24.31 10.60 6.12
C THR A 408 23.43 9.76 7.03
N HIS A 409 23.68 9.77 8.35
CA HIS A 409 22.85 9.08 9.33
C HIS A 409 21.43 9.66 9.38
N VAL A 410 21.29 11.00 9.37
CA VAL A 410 19.97 11.65 9.29
C VAL A 410 19.22 11.30 8.00
N MET A 411 19.95 11.10 6.89
CA MET A 411 19.34 10.62 5.64
C MET A 411 18.87 9.17 5.75
N ASP A 412 19.63 8.32 6.44
CA ASP A 412 19.26 6.93 6.71
C ASP A 412 18.08 6.83 7.69
N ASP A 413 18.05 7.68 8.73
CA ASP A 413 16.93 7.78 9.66
C ASP A 413 15.68 8.32 8.96
N ASN A 414 15.80 9.30 8.08
CA ASN A 414 14.68 9.75 7.26
C ASN A 414 14.18 8.62 6.34
N LYS A 415 15.10 7.89 5.70
CA LYS A 415 14.74 6.74 4.86
C LYS A 415 14.07 5.64 5.68
N GLN A 416 14.60 5.33 6.86
CA GLN A 416 14.08 4.32 7.77
C GLN A 416 12.74 4.77 8.35
N ALA A 417 12.57 6.03 8.72
CA ALA A 417 11.30 6.60 9.15
C ALA A 417 10.26 6.62 8.03
N MET A 418 10.66 6.75 6.76
CA MET A 418 9.75 6.56 5.62
C MET A 418 9.33 5.10 5.47
N ILE A 419 10.23 4.15 5.77
CA ILE A 419 9.95 2.70 5.79
C ILE A 419 9.12 2.31 7.02
N GLU A 420 9.39 2.90 8.19
CA GLU A 420 8.66 2.67 9.44
C GLU A 420 7.32 3.39 9.44
N ALA A 421 7.21 4.52 8.73
CA ALA A 421 5.92 5.10 8.42
C ALA A 421 5.09 4.19 7.49
N ASP A 422 5.76 3.37 6.70
CA ASP A 422 5.14 2.27 5.96
C ASP A 422 4.76 1.10 6.91
N GLU A 423 5.52 0.89 7.98
CA GLU A 423 5.36 -0.16 9.03
C GLU A 423 4.62 0.28 10.32
N PHE A 424 3.96 1.45 10.36
CA PHE A 424 3.60 2.20 11.58
C PHE A 424 3.05 1.41 12.80
N ASP A 425 3.63 1.75 13.96
CA ASP A 425 3.34 1.33 15.35
C ASP A 425 1.85 1.32 15.74
N VAL A 426 1.41 0.17 16.28
CA VAL A 426 0.01 -0.22 16.53
C VAL A 426 -0.63 0.56 17.69
N ASP A 427 0.14 0.94 18.71
CA ASP A 427 -0.40 1.64 19.88
C ASP A 427 -0.72 3.11 19.55
N THR A 428 0.16 3.75 18.78
CA THR A 428 -0.10 5.07 18.19
C THR A 428 -1.21 4.98 17.14
N MET A 429 -1.28 3.90 16.36
CA MET A 429 -2.34 3.68 15.37
C MET A 429 -3.72 3.54 16.00
N MET A 430 -3.87 2.89 17.16
CA MET A 430 -5.15 2.77 17.87
C MET A 430 -5.59 4.10 18.50
N VAL A 431 -4.66 4.87 19.07
CA VAL A 431 -4.95 6.22 19.56
C VAL A 431 -5.31 7.16 18.41
N MET A 432 -4.57 7.08 17.30
CA MET A 432 -4.84 7.84 16.07
C MET A 432 -6.12 7.36 15.38
N PHE A 433 -6.50 6.08 15.44
CA PHE A 433 -7.80 5.56 14.98
C PHE A 433 -8.94 6.10 15.81
N THR A 434 -8.72 6.25 17.12
CA THR A 434 -9.71 6.79 18.06
C THR A 434 -9.84 8.31 17.87
N GLU A 435 -8.73 9.02 17.62
CA GLU A 435 -8.71 10.45 17.31
C GLU A 435 -9.17 10.79 15.89
N LEU A 436 -8.85 9.97 14.88
CA LEU A 436 -9.35 10.09 13.51
C LEU A 436 -10.83 9.75 13.45
N ARG A 437 -11.31 8.73 14.18
CA ARG A 437 -12.76 8.54 14.40
C ARG A 437 -13.37 9.76 15.07
N ALA A 438 -12.76 10.31 16.11
CA ALA A 438 -13.31 11.49 16.79
C ALA A 438 -13.28 12.76 15.91
N LYS A 439 -12.28 12.91 15.03
CA LYS A 439 -12.15 14.00 14.05
C LYS A 439 -13.09 13.82 12.86
N GLN A 440 -13.27 12.60 12.34
CA GLN A 440 -14.27 12.27 11.32
C GLN A 440 -15.68 12.50 11.86
N ILE A 441 -15.98 12.02 13.08
CA ILE A 441 -17.26 12.29 13.78
C ILE A 441 -17.49 13.81 13.95
N ARG A 442 -16.44 14.60 14.22
CA ARG A 442 -16.55 16.08 14.29
C ARG A 442 -16.69 16.74 12.93
N ALA A 443 -15.98 16.28 11.90
CA ALA A 443 -16.07 16.81 10.54
C ALA A 443 -17.43 16.49 9.88
N GLU A 444 -17.98 15.31 10.16
CA GLU A 444 -19.33 14.87 9.77
C GLU A 444 -20.41 15.63 10.55
N ALA A 445 -20.19 15.93 11.84
CA ALA A 445 -21.06 16.81 12.62
C ALA A 445 -21.02 18.28 12.16
N GLU A 446 -19.91 18.71 11.54
CA GLU A 446 -19.73 20.05 10.96
C GLU A 446 -20.18 20.15 9.49
N GLY A 447 -20.67 19.06 8.88
CA GLY A 447 -21.31 19.07 7.56
C GLY A 447 -20.40 19.40 6.38
N LYS A 448 -19.09 19.10 6.46
CA LYS A 448 -18.19 19.17 5.30
C LYS A 448 -18.14 17.82 4.58
N ASP A 449 -18.79 17.81 3.43
CA ASP A 449 -18.91 16.67 2.51
C ASP A 449 -17.52 16.19 2.05
N ALA A 450 -17.16 14.94 2.36
CA ALA A 450 -15.81 14.40 2.16
C ALA A 450 -15.56 13.83 0.74
N LEU A 451 -16.52 13.90 -0.16
CA LEU A 451 -16.47 13.24 -1.48
C LEU A 451 -16.80 14.23 -2.60
N SER A 452 -15.95 14.28 -3.63
CA SER A 452 -16.21 15.06 -4.84
C SER A 452 -17.41 14.48 -5.62
N PRO A 453 -18.14 15.30 -6.40
CA PRO A 453 -19.26 14.85 -7.23
C PRO A 453 -18.88 13.74 -8.23
N GLU A 454 -17.61 13.71 -8.67
CA GLU A 454 -17.09 12.73 -9.62
C GLU A 454 -16.83 11.37 -8.95
N MET A 455 -16.35 11.38 -7.70
CA MET A 455 -16.18 10.16 -6.90
C MET A 455 -17.53 9.48 -6.64
N ARG A 456 -18.62 10.25 -6.49
CA ARG A 456 -19.98 9.71 -6.41
C ARG A 456 -20.43 9.03 -7.70
N ALA A 457 -20.17 9.64 -8.85
CA ALA A 457 -20.52 9.06 -10.15
C ALA A 457 -19.72 7.77 -10.41
N PHE A 458 -18.44 7.75 -10.05
CA PHE A 458 -17.58 6.58 -10.12
C PHE A 458 -18.07 5.43 -9.22
N ILE A 459 -18.51 5.75 -8.00
CA ILE A 459 -19.11 4.77 -7.09
C ILE A 459 -20.42 4.19 -7.64
N GLU A 460 -21.25 4.99 -8.31
CA GLU A 460 -22.47 4.49 -8.99
C GLU A 460 -22.15 3.59 -10.19
N GLU A 461 -21.13 3.93 -10.97
CA GLU A 461 -20.65 3.09 -12.09
C GLU A 461 -20.06 1.76 -11.58
N ALA A 462 -19.33 1.80 -10.46
CA ALA A 462 -18.81 0.63 -9.77
C ALA A 462 -19.93 -0.29 -9.24
N LYS A 463 -21.03 0.27 -8.72
CA LYS A 463 -22.22 -0.50 -8.30
C LYS A 463 -22.86 -1.26 -9.46
N ALA A 464 -22.94 -0.63 -10.63
CA ALA A 464 -23.48 -1.26 -11.84
C ALA A 464 -22.61 -2.46 -12.33
N GLN A 465 -21.33 -2.49 -11.92
CA GLN A 465 -20.36 -3.55 -12.25
C GLN A 465 -20.17 -4.58 -11.11
N GLY A 466 -21.03 -4.58 -10.09
CA GLY A 466 -21.03 -5.60 -9.02
C GLY A 466 -20.10 -5.31 -7.83
N ILE A 467 -19.55 -4.09 -7.72
CA ILE A 467 -18.75 -3.67 -6.56
C ILE A 467 -19.71 -3.23 -5.46
N THR A 468 -19.78 -4.02 -4.37
CA THR A 468 -20.88 -3.92 -3.40
C THR A 468 -20.57 -3.14 -2.13
N ARG A 469 -19.37 -2.58 -1.93
CA ARG A 469 -19.09 -1.90 -0.66
C ARG A 469 -18.05 -0.76 -0.66
N CYS A 470 -18.49 0.39 -0.16
CA CYS A 470 -17.67 1.52 0.29
C CYS A 470 -17.92 1.68 1.81
N PRO A 471 -16.89 1.69 2.67
CA PRO A 471 -17.03 1.71 4.14
C PRO A 471 -17.88 2.86 4.71
N ILE A 472 -18.03 3.94 3.94
CA ILE A 472 -18.77 5.15 4.33
C ILE A 472 -20.30 4.91 4.36
N ARG A 473 -20.84 4.02 3.51
CA ARG A 473 -22.31 3.90 3.32
C ARG A 473 -23.02 2.99 4.32
N ASP A 474 -22.34 2.01 4.93
CA ASP A 474 -22.97 1.15 5.95
C ASP A 474 -23.27 1.89 7.25
N ILE A 475 -22.58 3.00 7.45
CA ILE A 475 -22.80 3.92 8.57
C ILE A 475 -24.03 4.77 8.25
N GLU A 476 -24.18 5.28 7.02
CA GLU A 476 -25.37 6.04 6.58
C GLU A 476 -26.67 5.21 6.68
N GLU A 477 -26.69 3.95 6.21
CA GLU A 477 -27.88 3.07 6.29
C GLU A 477 -28.26 2.69 7.73
N LYS A 478 -27.29 2.67 8.64
CA LYS A 478 -27.52 2.48 10.08
C LYS A 478 -27.97 3.78 10.76
N MET A 479 -27.44 4.92 10.33
CA MET A 479 -27.81 6.25 10.81
C MET A 479 -29.25 6.65 10.41
N GLU A 480 -29.72 6.26 9.23
CA GLU A 480 -31.12 6.46 8.81
C GLU A 480 -32.13 5.73 9.71
N LYS A 481 -31.71 4.63 10.35
CA LYS A 481 -32.53 3.86 11.30
C LYS A 481 -32.36 4.32 12.74
N CYS A 482 -31.56 5.35 12.99
CA CYS A 482 -31.38 5.90 14.32
C CYS A 482 -32.65 6.66 14.75
N PRO A 483 -33.31 6.26 15.85
CA PRO A 483 -34.53 6.92 16.32
C PRO A 483 -34.27 8.29 16.98
N VAL A 484 -33.02 8.78 16.95
CA VAL A 484 -32.59 10.00 17.64
C VAL A 484 -32.28 11.09 16.62
N ASP A 485 -33.03 12.20 16.69
CA ASP A 485 -32.75 13.39 15.89
C ASP A 485 -31.52 14.11 16.44
N MET A 486 -30.37 13.89 15.79
CA MET A 486 -29.06 14.42 16.15
C MET A 486 -28.99 15.95 16.16
N LYS A 487 -29.99 16.65 15.61
CA LYS A 487 -30.07 18.12 15.65
C LYS A 487 -30.63 18.66 16.96
N THR A 488 -31.18 17.81 17.83
CA THR A 488 -31.94 18.23 19.02
C THR A 488 -31.38 17.71 20.35
N VAL A 489 -30.33 16.89 20.32
CA VAL A 489 -29.77 16.23 21.50
C VAL A 489 -28.39 16.75 21.87
N THR A 490 -28.03 16.62 23.16
CA THR A 490 -26.71 17.04 23.63
C THR A 490 -25.61 16.08 23.13
N PRO A 491 -24.34 16.52 23.02
CA PRO A 491 -23.24 15.68 22.54
C PRO A 491 -23.07 14.36 23.32
N GLY A 492 -23.38 14.35 24.61
CA GLY A 492 -23.34 13.14 25.44
C GLY A 492 -24.51 12.17 25.19
N GLU A 493 -25.67 12.66 24.76
CA GLU A 493 -26.82 11.84 24.37
C GLU A 493 -26.65 11.27 22.96
N ALA A 494 -26.14 12.08 22.02
CA ALA A 494 -25.75 11.64 20.69
C ALA A 494 -24.72 10.50 20.74
N LYS A 495 -23.66 10.66 21.57
CA LYS A 495 -22.64 9.63 21.77
C LYS A 495 -23.21 8.31 22.28
N ARG A 496 -24.09 8.35 23.29
CA ARG A 496 -24.74 7.14 23.83
C ARG A 496 -25.69 6.49 22.85
N ALA A 497 -26.41 7.27 22.03
CA ALA A 497 -27.29 6.75 20.99
C ALA A 497 -26.50 6.02 19.90
N ILE A 498 -25.37 6.58 19.48
CA ILE A 498 -24.45 5.98 18.50
C ILE A 498 -23.80 4.70 19.06
N GLU A 499 -23.32 4.74 20.30
CA GLU A 499 -22.74 3.55 20.98
C GLU A 499 -23.74 2.39 21.07
N LYS A 500 -25.03 2.69 21.29
CA LYS A 500 -26.11 1.68 21.37
C LYS A 500 -26.54 1.14 20.01
N LEU A 501 -26.26 1.86 18.93
CA LEU A 501 -26.62 1.51 17.55
C LEU A 501 -25.49 0.72 16.85
N LEU A 502 -24.28 0.80 17.41
CA LEU A 502 -23.09 0.08 16.96
C LEU A 502 -22.80 -1.22 17.76
N GLN A 503 -23.58 -1.50 18.81
CA GLN A 503 -23.68 -2.83 19.44
C GLN A 503 -24.69 -3.69 18.68
#